data_AF-A0AB38HKT5-F1
#
_entry.id   AF-A0AB38HKT5-F1
#
_cell.length_a   1.000
_cell.length_b   1.000
_cell.length_c   1.000
_cell.angle_alpha   90.00
_cell.angle_beta   90.00
_cell.angle_gamma   90.00
#
_symmetry.space_group_name_H-M   'P 1'
#
loop_
_entity.id
_entity.type
_entity.pdbx_description
1 polymer ?
#
loop_
_entity_poly.entity_id
_entity_poly.type
_entity_poly.pdbx_seq_one_letter_code
_entity_poly.pdbx_strand_id
1 'polypeptide(L)' 'MRNAVKLAAEFAGSQAALARVLGIQRSTVNSWIQGRNKIPPETAIKIEHLTHSQITRKDLRPDLFD' A
#
# COMPACT_ATOMS: atom_id res chain seq x y z
N MET A 1 -4.66 15.46 -0.72
CA MET A 1 -3.80 14.59 0.11
C MET A 1 -3.20 13.50 -0.77
N ARG A 2 -1.87 13.29 -0.73
CA ARG A 2 -1.25 12.18 -1.45
C ARG A 2 -1.62 10.88 -0.74
N ASN A 3 -2.22 9.93 -1.46
CA ASN A 3 -2.55 8.63 -0.91
C ASN A 3 -1.32 7.72 -1.00
N ALA A 4 -0.74 7.32 0.14
CA ALA A 4 0.46 6.50 0.20
C ALA A 4 0.31 5.16 -0.54
N VAL A 5 -0.89 4.58 -0.54
CA VAL A 5 -1.20 3.35 -1.28
C VAL A 5 -1.16 3.58 -2.78
N LYS A 6 -1.64 4.73 -3.24
CA LYS A 6 -1.58 5.10 -4.66
C LYS A 6 -0.14 5.28 -5.11
N LEU A 7 0.69 5.93 -4.29
CA LEU A 7 2.13 6.07 -4.56
C LEU A 7 2.82 4.71 -4.62
N ALA A 8 2.49 3.78 -3.71
CA ALA A 8 3.02 2.42 -3.72
C ALA A 8 2.62 1.66 -4.99
N ALA A 9 1.39 1.88 -5.47
CA ALA A 9 0.92 1.32 -6.72
C ALA A 9 1.65 1.91 -7.93
N GLU A 10 1.94 3.21 -7.94
CA GLU A 10 2.74 3.87 -8.99
C GLU A 10 4.19 3.38 -8.97
N PHE A 11 4.78 3.20 -7.79
CA PHE A 11 6.12 2.63 -7.62
C PHE A 11 6.21 1.21 -8.18
N ALA A 12 5.19 0.37 -7.91
CA ALA A 12 5.08 -0.96 -8.49
C ALA A 12 4.73 -0.95 -10.01
N GLY A 13 4.44 0.21 -10.59
CA GLY A 13 4.05 0.43 -11.98
C GLY A 13 2.54 0.51 -12.21
N SER A 14 1.71 -0.14 -11.39
CA SER A 14 0.25 0.06 -11.36
C SER A 14 -0.39 -0.59 -10.14
N GLN A 15 -1.69 -0.32 -9.89
CA GLN A 15 -2.47 -1.05 -8.88
C GLN A 15 -2.50 -2.57 -9.14
N ALA A 16 -2.54 -2.98 -10.40
CA ALA A 16 -2.55 -4.40 -10.77
C ALA A 16 -1.18 -5.05 -10.53
N ALA A 17 -0.08 -4.32 -10.79
CA ALA A 17 1.26 -4.78 -10.50
C ALA A 17 1.50 -4.92 -9.00
N LEU A 18 1.10 -3.91 -8.20
CA LEU A 18 1.17 -3.99 -6.74
C LEU A 18 0.37 -5.19 -6.20
N ALA A 19 -0.87 -5.39 -6.70
CA ALA A 19 -1.70 -6.52 -6.30
C ALA A 19 -1.04 -7.87 -6.62
N ARG A 20 -0.40 -7.99 -7.80
CA ARG A 20 0.34 -9.20 -8.20
C ARG A 20 1.52 -9.47 -7.27
N VAL A 21 2.32 -8.45 -6.95
CA VAL A 21 3.47 -8.61 -6.04
C VAL A 21 3.02 -9.00 -4.63
N LEU A 22 1.89 -8.46 -4.17
CA LEU A 22 1.32 -8.77 -2.85
C LEU A 22 0.51 -10.08 -2.82
N GLY A 23 0.22 -10.70 -3.98
CA GLY A 23 -0.58 -11.91 -4.06
C GLY A 23 -2.07 -11.71 -3.73
N ILE A 24 -2.61 -10.52 -4.01
CA ILE A 24 -4.00 -10.13 -3.69
C ILE A 24 -4.76 -9.66 -4.93
N GLN A 25 -6.06 -9.40 -4.77
CA GLN A 25 -6.86 -8.83 -5.85
C GLN A 25 -6.61 -7.32 -6.02
N ARG A 26 -6.67 -6.84 -7.27
CA ARG A 26 -6.61 -5.39 -7.59
C ARG A 26 -7.71 -4.59 -6.89
N SER A 27 -8.90 -5.18 -6.75
CA SER A 27 -10.04 -4.59 -6.03
C SER A 27 -9.69 -4.27 -4.57
N THR A 28 -8.89 -5.12 -3.91
CA THR A 28 -8.37 -4.89 -2.56
C THR A 28 -7.51 -3.64 -2.51
N VAL A 29 -6.55 -3.50 -3.43
CA VAL A 29 -5.71 -2.29 -3.55
C VAL A 29 -6.55 -1.05 -3.79
N ASN A 30 -7.54 -1.12 -4.69
CA ASN A 30 -8.44 -0.01 -4.93
C ASN A 30 -9.24 0.35 -3.67
N SER A 31 -9.70 -0.63 -2.89
CA SER A 31 -10.44 -0.38 -1.65
C SER A 31 -9.61 0.40 -0.62
N TRP A 32 -8.30 0.14 -0.53
CA TRP A 32 -7.37 0.89 0.30
C TRP A 32 -7.16 2.32 -0.22
N ILE A 33 -7.02 2.49 -1.54
CA ILE A 33 -6.89 3.82 -2.17
C ILE A 33 -8.15 4.67 -1.93
N GLN A 34 -9.33 4.05 -1.95
CA GLN A 34 -10.61 4.72 -1.65
C GLN A 34 -10.86 4.90 -0.13
N GLY A 35 -9.96 4.41 0.73
CA GLY A 35 -10.12 4.47 2.19
C GLY A 35 -11.26 3.62 2.75
N ARG A 36 -11.83 2.70 1.95
CA ARG A 36 -12.94 1.82 2.39
C ARG A 36 -12.46 0.75 3.37
N ASN A 37 -11.23 0.27 3.17
CA ASN A 37 -10.58 -0.69 4.04
C ASN A 37 -9.19 -0.17 4.43
N LYS A 38 -8.71 -0.57 5.60
CA LYS A 38 -7.34 -0.32 6.04
C LYS A 38 -6.39 -1.39 5.48
N ILE A 39 -5.13 -1.02 5.24
CA ILE A 39 -4.09 -1.98 4.86
C ILE A 39 -3.70 -2.82 6.08
N PRO A 40 -3.65 -4.15 5.99
CA PRO A 40 -3.15 -4.99 7.09
C PRO A 40 -1.70 -4.63 7.47
N PRO A 41 -1.33 -4.65 8.77
CA PRO A 41 0.01 -4.24 9.23
C PRO A 41 1.15 -4.98 8.53
N GLU A 42 1.01 -6.28 8.33
CA GLU A 42 1.99 -7.12 7.63
C GLU A 42 2.15 -6.73 6.16
N THR A 43 1.07 -6.25 5.54
CA THR A 43 1.11 -5.76 4.16
C THR A 43 1.78 -4.39 4.08
N ALA A 44 1.57 -3.52 5.08
CA ALA A 44 2.25 -2.23 5.13
C ALA A 44 3.78 -2.41 5.21
N ILE A 45 4.26 -3.38 5.99
CA ILE A 45 5.69 -3.74 6.07
C ILE A 45 6.20 -4.27 4.71
N LYS A 46 5.44 -5.15 4.03
CA LYS A 46 5.80 -5.64 2.70
C LYS A 46 5.94 -4.50 1.68
N ILE A 47 5.03 -3.53 1.71
CA ILE A 47 5.08 -2.36 0.82
C ILE A 47 6.28 -1.47 1.15
N GLU A 48 6.61 -1.29 2.44
CA GLU A 48 7.81 -0.57 2.86
C GLU A 48 9.09 -1.19 2.30
N HIS A 49 9.22 -2.53 2.36
CA HIS A 49 10.34 -3.23 1.75
C HIS A 49 10.34 -3.13 0.22
N LEU A 50 9.19 -3.29 -0.43
CA LEU A 50 9.04 -3.14 -1.88
C LEU A 50 9.52 -1.78 -2.38
N THR A 51 9.18 -0.73 -1.63
CA THR A 51 9.43 0.66 -2.02
C THR A 51 10.78 1.17 -1.53
N HIS A 52 11.64 0.29 -1.00
CA HIS A 52 12.93 0.65 -0.41
C HIS A 52 12.81 1.81 0.60
N SER A 53 11.80 1.73 1.47
CA SER A 53 11.48 2.75 2.49
C SER A 53 11.13 4.14 1.97
N GLN A 54 10.89 4.33 0.66
CA GLN A 54 10.31 5.57 0.13
C GLN A 54 8.86 5.80 0.59
N ILE A 55 8.15 4.70 0.85
CA ILE A 55 6.82 4.71 1.44
C ILE A 55 6.89 3.82 2.67
N THR A 56 6.83 4.43 3.84
CA THR A 56 7.00 3.72 5.11
C THR A 56 5.70 3.07 5.56
N ARG A 57 5.79 2.10 6.47
CA ARG A 57 4.60 1.52 7.11
C ARG A 57 3.77 2.59 7.86
N LYS A 58 4.42 3.65 8.34
CA LYS A 58 3.80 4.80 9.01
C LYS A 58 2.96 5.63 8.03
N ASP A 59 3.45 5.81 6.81
CA ASP A 59 2.69 6.51 5.75
C ASP A 59 1.42 5.75 5.35
N LEU A 60 1.46 4.42 5.41
CA LEU A 60 0.36 3.53 5.03
C LEU A 60 -0.66 3.31 6.16
N ARG A 61 -0.18 3.24 7.41
CA ARG A 61 -0.97 2.99 8.63
C ARG A 61 -0.50 3.89 9.76
N PRO A 62 -0.75 5.21 9.68
CA PRO A 62 -0.38 6.14 10.74
C PRO A 62 -1.11 5.80 12.05
N ASP A 63 -2.29 5.18 11.98
CA ASP A 63 -3.07 4.77 13.15
C ASP A 63 -2.46 3.62 13.98
N LEU A 64 -1.37 2.99 13.54
CA LEU A 64 -0.73 1.86 14.25
C LEU A 64 0.74 2.06 14.61
N PHE A 65 1.44 2.96 13.92
CA PHE A 65 2.90 3.08 14.01
C PHE A 65 3.36 4.48 14.45
N ASP A 66 2.43 5.32 14.88
CA ASP A 66 2.66 6.55 15.64
C ASP A 66 2.65 6.30 17.15
#